data_AF-A0A7I8IJS0-F1
#
_entry.id   AF-A0A7I8IJS0-F1
#
_cell.length_a   1.000
_cell.length_b   1.000
_cell.length_c   1.000
_cell.angle_alpha   90.00
_cell.angle_beta   90.00
_cell.angle_gamma   90.00
#
_symmetry.space_group_name_H-M   'P 1'
#
loop_
_entity.id
_entity.type
_entity.pdbx_description
1 polymer ?
#
loop_
_entity_poly.entity_id
_entity_poly.type
_entity_poly.pdbx_seq_one_letter_code
_entity_poly.pdbx_strand_id
1 'polypeptide(L)'
;MNQGPSPFSEIKKRGPFVLEIPLDKIRRPLTRTRANDPVKVKELMESIREIGLQEPIDVLEVDGIYYGFSGCHRFEAHQRLGLPTIRCKVRRGTKETLRHHLR
;
A
#
# COMPACT_ATOMS: atom_id res chain seq x y z
N MET A 1 20.72 19.85 26.57
CA MET A 1 19.63 19.62 25.60
C MET A 1 19.76 18.19 25.08
N ASN A 2 19.28 17.20 25.86
CA ASN A 2 19.43 15.79 25.50
C ASN A 2 18.17 15.34 24.75
N GLN A 3 18.25 15.29 23.43
CA GLN A 3 17.21 14.64 22.63
C GLN A 3 17.39 13.13 22.83
N GLY A 4 16.46 12.52 23.56
CA GLY A 4 16.40 11.06 23.73
C GLY A 4 16.31 10.37 22.37
N PRO A 5 16.71 9.08 22.28
CA PRO A 5 16.60 8.34 21.04
C PRO A 5 15.13 8.36 20.58
N SER A 6 14.91 8.89 19.38
CA SER A 6 13.60 8.88 18.72
C SER A 6 13.03 7.46 18.70
N PRO A 7 11.77 7.22 19.08
CA PRO A 7 11.17 5.88 19.25
C PRO A 7 11.05 5.06 17.94
N PHE A 8 11.57 5.58 16.83
CA PHE A 8 11.52 4.95 15.50
C PHE A 8 12.79 4.17 15.14
N SER A 9 13.85 4.19 15.97
CA SER A 9 15.15 3.58 15.64
C SER A 9 15.27 2.06 15.85
N GLU A 10 14.31 1.41 16.52
CA GLU A 10 14.44 0.00 16.93
C GLU A 10 13.73 -1.05 16.06
N ILE A 11 13.03 -0.66 15.01
CA ILE A 11 12.33 -1.62 14.13
C ILE A 11 13.27 -2.06 12.99
N LYS A 12 14.51 -2.44 13.34
CA LYS A 12 15.59 -2.76 12.37
C LYS A 12 15.57 -4.21 11.86
N LYS A 13 14.58 -5.04 12.23
CA LYS A 13 14.56 -6.49 11.92
C LYS A 13 13.18 -7.15 11.75
N ARG A 14 12.12 -6.42 11.43
CA ARG A 14 10.80 -7.05 11.20
C ARG A 14 10.59 -7.24 9.69
N GLY A 15 10.41 -8.49 9.27
CA GLY A 15 10.03 -8.86 7.91
C GLY A 15 8.75 -8.17 7.46
N PRO A 16 8.24 -8.46 6.26
CA PRO A 16 7.07 -7.77 5.74
C PRO A 16 5.88 -7.94 6.70
N PHE A 17 5.33 -6.83 7.18
CA PHE A 17 4.18 -6.82 8.07
C PHE A 17 2.94 -6.34 7.32
N VAL A 18 1.80 -6.96 7.58
CA VAL A 18 0.52 -6.56 6.99
C VAL A 18 -0.12 -5.52 7.91
N LEU A 19 -0.47 -4.36 7.36
CA LEU A 19 -1.15 -3.27 8.05
C LEU A 19 -2.29 -2.74 7.20
N GLU A 20 -3.30 -2.19 7.86
CA GLU A 20 -4.36 -1.44 7.20
C GLU A 20 -3.91 0.01 7.03
N ILE A 21 -3.72 0.43 5.78
CA ILE A 21 -3.27 1.77 5.45
C ILE A 21 -4.42 2.53 4.81
N PRO A 22 -4.67 3.79 5.20
CA PRO A 22 -5.64 4.64 4.52
C PRO A 22 -5.27 4.83 3.05
N LEU A 23 -6.23 4.71 2.14
CA LEU A 23 -5.96 4.86 0.70
C LEU A 23 -5.31 6.22 0.38
N ASP A 24 -5.69 7.27 1.11
CA ASP A 24 -5.13 8.63 1.01
C ASP A 24 -3.63 8.71 1.35
N LYS A 25 -3.15 7.84 2.25
CA LYS A 25 -1.74 7.78 2.63
C LYS A 25 -0.87 7.04 1.62
N ILE A 26 -1.46 6.26 0.71
CA ILE A 26 -0.75 5.45 -0.27
C ILE A 26 -0.46 6.31 -1.50
N ARG A 27 0.79 6.70 -1.67
CA ARG A 27 1.28 7.41 -2.85
C ARG A 27 1.46 6.42 -3.99
N ARG A 28 0.74 6.64 -5.08
CA ARG A 28 0.85 5.81 -6.29
C ARG A 28 1.35 6.68 -7.44
N PRO A 29 2.66 6.72 -7.67
CA PRO A 29 3.24 7.53 -8.76
C PRO A 29 2.90 7.01 -10.16
N LEU A 30 2.38 5.77 -10.29
CA LEU A 30 2.11 5.09 -11.56
C LEU A 30 0.62 4.99 -11.93
N THR A 31 -0.28 5.65 -11.20
CA THR A 31 -1.75 5.58 -11.44
C THR A 31 -2.19 6.06 -12.82
N ARG A 32 -1.36 6.81 -13.52
CA ARG A 32 -1.75 7.48 -14.77
C ARG A 32 -1.64 6.62 -16.03
N THR A 33 -0.95 5.48 -15.96
CA THR A 33 -0.52 4.75 -17.18
C THR A 33 -1.17 3.37 -17.34
N ARG A 34 -1.80 2.82 -16.30
CA ARG A 34 -2.47 1.51 -16.39
C ARG A 34 -3.98 1.67 -16.31
N ALA A 35 -4.66 1.42 -17.42
CA ALA A 35 -6.09 1.16 -17.43
C ALA A 35 -6.38 -0.05 -16.55
N ASN A 36 -7.27 0.13 -15.57
CA ASN A 36 -7.80 -0.97 -14.78
C ASN A 36 -8.91 -1.65 -15.57
N ASP A 37 -8.95 -2.98 -15.52
CA ASP A 37 -10.01 -3.74 -16.17
C ASP A 37 -11.30 -3.65 -15.34
N PRO A 38 -12.38 -3.04 -15.85
CA PRO A 38 -13.58 -2.76 -15.06
C PRO A 38 -14.32 -4.03 -14.65
N VAL A 39 -14.18 -5.13 -15.40
CA VAL A 39 -14.80 -6.41 -15.09
C VAL A 39 -14.13 -6.99 -13.83
N LYS A 40 -12.80 -7.08 -13.83
CA LYS A 40 -12.03 -7.54 -12.66
C LYS A 40 -12.23 -6.66 -11.43
N VAL A 41 -12.32 -5.34 -11.62
CA VAL A 41 -12.61 -4.42 -10.51
C VAL A 41 -13.97 -4.76 -9.90
N LYS A 42 -15.00 -5.00 -10.71
CA LYS A 42 -16.34 -5.35 -10.23
C LYS A 42 -16.35 -6.69 -9.48
N GLU A 43 -15.71 -7.73 -10.02
CA GLU A 43 -15.58 -9.03 -9.34
C GLU A 43 -14.84 -8.89 -8.00
N LEU A 44 -13.75 -8.11 -7.97
CA LEU A 44 -13.04 -7.80 -6.74
C LEU A 44 -13.92 -7.01 -5.77
N MET A 45 -14.72 -6.05 -6.23
CA MET A 45 -15.64 -5.30 -5.36
C MET A 45 -16.65 -6.22 -4.68
N GLU A 46 -17.24 -7.17 -5.42
CA GLU A 46 -18.19 -8.14 -4.86
C GLU A 46 -17.50 -9.06 -3.85
N SER A 47 -16.33 -9.59 -4.19
CA SER A 47 -15.53 -10.42 -3.27
C SER A 47 -15.11 -9.64 -2.01
N ILE A 48 -14.61 -8.42 -2.16
CA ILE A 48 -14.22 -7.56 -1.03
C ILE A 48 -15.43 -7.18 -0.16
N ARG A 49 -16.60 -6.99 -0.76
CA ARG A 49 -17.83 -6.67 -0.01
C ARG A 49 -18.32 -7.86 0.81
N GLU A 50 -18.17 -9.08 0.31
CA GLU A 50 -18.67 -10.29 0.97
C GLU A 50 -17.67 -10.83 2.01
N ILE A 51 -16.39 -10.98 1.63
CA ILE A 51 -15.36 -11.62 2.46
C ILE A 51 -14.20 -10.69 2.85
N GLY A 52 -14.20 -9.44 2.39
CA GLY A 52 -13.08 -8.51 2.59
C GLY A 52 -11.90 -8.77 1.65
N LEU A 53 -10.87 -7.92 1.75
CA LEU A 53 -9.64 -8.11 0.99
C LEU A 53 -8.85 -9.31 1.54
N GLN A 54 -8.92 -10.43 0.83
CA GLN A 54 -8.15 -11.64 1.15
C GLN A 54 -6.65 -11.46 0.90
N GLU A 55 -6.29 -10.91 -0.27
CA GLU A 55 -4.89 -10.72 -0.64
C GLU A 55 -4.43 -9.27 -0.43
N PRO A 56 -3.50 -9.02 0.52
CA PRO A 56 -2.97 -7.68 0.74
C PRO A 56 -2.20 -7.18 -0.48
N ILE A 57 -2.13 -5.85 -0.64
CA ILE A 57 -1.31 -5.21 -1.69
C ILE A 57 0.10 -4.95 -1.19
N ASP A 58 1.12 -5.09 -2.04
CA ASP A 58 2.49 -4.75 -1.67
C ASP A 58 2.71 -3.24 -1.71
N VAL A 59 3.18 -2.71 -0.59
CA VAL A 59 3.48 -1.30 -0.40
C VAL A 59 4.89 -1.15 0.15
N LEU A 60 5.64 -0.21 -0.40
CA LEU A 60 6.98 0.13 0.07
C LEU A 60 6.89 1.35 0.99
N GLU A 61 7.27 1.20 2.25
CA GLU A 61 7.46 2.31 3.16
C GLU A 61 8.88 2.86 2.99
N VAL A 62 8.98 4.15 2.65
CA VAL A 62 10.25 4.89 2.56
C VAL A 62 10.07 6.22 3.27
N ASP A 63 10.87 6.46 4.31
CA ASP A 63 10.85 7.73 5.06
C ASP A 63 9.47 8.06 5.68
N GLY A 64 8.70 7.02 6.06
CA GLY A 64 7.34 7.18 6.55
C GLY A 64 6.28 7.44 5.46
N ILE A 65 6.67 7.42 4.19
CA ILE A 65 5.76 7.52 3.04
C ILE A 65 5.52 6.13 2.45
N TYR A 66 4.25 5.80 2.22
CA TYR A 66 3.82 4.53 1.65
C TYR A 66 3.66 4.63 0.14
N TYR A 67 4.44 3.85 -0.61
CA TYR A 67 4.41 3.79 -2.07
C TYR A 67 3.78 2.49 -2.55
N GLY A 68 2.64 2.60 -3.26
CA GLY A 68 1.95 1.44 -3.83
C GLY A 68 2.30 1.27 -5.31
N PHE A 69 2.95 0.16 -5.66
CA PHE A 69 3.30 -0.18 -7.05
C PHE A 69 2.41 -1.27 -7.65
N SER A 70 1.81 -2.12 -6.82
CA SER A 70 0.97 -3.24 -7.24
C SER A 70 -0.48 -3.07 -6.77
N GLY A 71 -1.38 -3.91 -7.30
CA GLY A 71 -2.77 -3.97 -6.86
C GLY A 71 -3.65 -2.81 -7.33
N CYS A 72 -3.47 -2.33 -8.58
CA CYS A 72 -4.28 -1.22 -9.11
C CYS A 72 -5.79 -1.53 -9.09
N HIS A 73 -6.19 -2.72 -9.54
CA HIS A 73 -7.58 -3.19 -9.51
C HIS A 73 -8.16 -3.28 -8.08
N ARG A 74 -7.39 -3.82 -7.11
CA ARG A 74 -7.84 -4.02 -5.73
C ARG A 74 -8.06 -2.68 -5.01
N PHE A 75 -7.15 -1.74 -5.25
CA PHE A 75 -7.26 -0.38 -4.73
C PHE A 75 -8.45 0.36 -5.35
N GLU A 76 -8.66 0.23 -6.66
CA GLU A 76 -9.81 0.85 -7.32
C GLU A 76 -11.13 0.26 -6.82
N ALA A 77 -11.18 -1.05 -6.58
CA ALA A 77 -12.32 -1.68 -5.93
C ALA A 77 -12.60 -1.09 -4.54
N HIS A 78 -11.58 -0.91 -3.69
CA HIS A 78 -11.73 -0.27 -2.38
C HIS A 78 -12.18 1.19 -2.51
N GLN A 79 -11.61 1.93 -3.44
CA GLN A 79 -11.95 3.32 -3.70
C GLN A 79 -13.40 3.46 -4.19
N ARG A 80 -13.87 2.58 -5.08
CA ARG A 80 -15.27 2.56 -5.55
C ARG A 80 -16.25 2.10 -4.48
N LEU A 81 -15.83 1.19 -3.60
CA LEU A 81 -16.63 0.77 -2.43
C LEU A 81 -16.67 1.86 -1.33
N GLY A 82 -15.81 2.88 -1.41
CA GLY A 82 -15.73 3.94 -0.38
C GLY A 82 -15.08 3.47 0.92
N LEU A 83 -14.26 2.41 0.88
CA LEU A 83 -13.55 1.93 2.05
C LEU A 83 -12.43 2.92 2.42
N PRO A 84 -12.27 3.32 3.69
CA PRO A 84 -11.24 4.30 4.07
C PRO A 84 -9.83 3.70 4.10
N THR A 85 -9.71 2.41 4.40
CA THR A 85 -8.45 1.68 4.60
C THR A 85 -8.40 0.45 3.70
N ILE A 86 -7.18 -0.02 3.41
CA ILE A 86 -6.92 -1.22 2.63
C ILE A 86 -5.79 -2.03 3.28
N ARG A 87 -5.88 -3.36 3.25
CA ARG A 87 -4.82 -4.25 3.74
C ARG A 87 -3.61 -4.22 2.82
N CYS A 88 -2.49 -3.78 3.37
CA CYS A 88 -1.22 -3.61 2.68
C CYS A 88 -0.13 -4.40 3.38
N LYS A 89 0.64 -5.18 2.60
CA LYS A 89 1.90 -5.76 3.04
C LYS A 89 2.98 -4.69 2.91
N VAL A 90 3.35 -4.11 4.04
CA VAL A 90 4.35 -3.05 4.11
C VAL A 90 5.73 -3.68 4.13
N ARG A 91 6.56 -3.24 3.18
CA ARG A 91 7.98 -3.56 3.12
C ARG A 91 8.76 -2.29 3.34
N ARG A 92 9.73 -2.31 4.24
CA ARG A 92 10.60 -1.15 4.45
C ARG A 92 11.70 -1.14 3.41
N GLY A 93 11.83 -0.02 2.72
CA GLY A 93 12.86 0.22 1.72
C GLY A 93 13.59 1.53 1.96
N THR A 94 14.70 1.71 1.25
CA THR A 94 15.38 3.00 1.16
C THR A 94 14.92 3.75 -0.10
N LYS A 95 15.31 5.03 -0.22
CA LYS A 95 15.08 5.82 -1.43
C LYS A 95 15.66 5.14 -2.68
N GLU A 96 16.73 4.38 -2.53
CA GLU A 96 17.29 3.56 -3.61
C GLU A 96 16.33 2.45 -4.03
N THR A 97 15.75 1.69 -3.09
CA THR A 97 14.74 0.65 -3.40
C THR A 97 13.53 1.23 -4.12
N LEU A 98 13.05 2.40 -3.69
CA LEU A 98 11.97 3.15 -4.36
C LEU A 98 12.37 3.50 -5.79
N ARG A 99 13.56 4.08 -5.98
CA ARG A 99 14.08 4.42 -7.32
C ARG A 99 14.20 3.20 -8.22
N HIS A 100 14.58 2.03 -7.69
CA HIS A 100 14.61 0.78 -8.46
C HIS A 100 13.22 0.33 -8.92
N HIS A 101 12.16 0.58 -8.14
CA HIS A 101 10.78 0.23 -8.51
C HIS A 101 10.11 1.27 -9.43
N LEU A 102 10.64 2.49 -9.47
CA LEU A 102 10.15 3.59 -10.34
C LEU A 102 10.84 3.64 -11.69
N ARG A 103 11.87 2.82 -11.92
CA ARG A 103 12.69 2.85 -13.14
C ARG A 103 12.08 2.06 -14.29
#